data_AF-A0A9P0NXL1-F1
#
_entry.id   AF-A0A9P0NXL1-F1
#
_cell.length_a   1.000
_cell.length_b   1.000
_cell.length_c   1.000
_cell.angle_alpha   90.00
_cell.angle_beta   90.00
_cell.angle_gamma   90.00
#
_symmetry.space_group_name_H-M   'P 1'
#
loop_
_entity.id
_entity.type
_entity.pdbx_description
1 polymer ?
#
loop_
_entity_poly.entity_id
_entity_poly.type
_entity_poly.pdbx_seq_one_letter_code
_entity_poly.pdbx_strand_id
1 'polypeptide(L)'
;MNVYKFMKEEAQSGIKIPISRYRERVLAATGISKCTYTRITSKEYVYGQPPPVRKKKCETSVENAPVQTVQEEDSLYRPKINRDASTRDGVYDLDDVIPNGVLDTLIPQASAVLNSGDSVDEYQLTPFCTDSIKKILSLNTPEEIKVRNIAIFFYINYLIKFMNTPFKNITKRYVACDISQEVNRHILDNFCVYTQNGRTRPIHMKDKCLCYIIVLAAIAKEYEVNVALLSKDLKIGLKKAVEISKILAFNTSSKDKSIVTLNLPLPAPVTFNSKRKMK
;
A
#
# COMPACT_ATOMS: atom_id res chain seq x y z
N MET A 1 -4.53 -24.33 -35.79
CA MET A 1 -3.14 -24.80 -35.55
C MET A 1 -2.59 -24.10 -34.31
N ASN A 2 -2.03 -24.80 -33.33
CA ASN A 2 -1.46 -24.19 -32.12
C ASN A 2 -0.08 -23.58 -32.47
N VAL A 3 0.17 -22.34 -32.06
CA VAL A 3 1.43 -21.61 -32.31
C VAL A 3 2.63 -22.48 -31.95
N TYR A 4 2.61 -23.15 -30.79
CA TYR A 4 3.73 -23.97 -30.33
C TYR A 4 4.01 -25.18 -31.24
N LYS A 5 2.98 -25.75 -31.87
CA LYS A 5 3.12 -26.88 -32.81
C LYS A 5 3.76 -26.40 -34.12
N PHE A 6 3.35 -25.24 -34.62
CA PHE A 6 3.95 -24.59 -35.79
C PHE A 6 5.43 -24.24 -35.57
N MET A 7 5.77 -23.65 -34.42
CA MET A 7 7.17 -23.31 -34.09
C MET A 7 8.08 -24.56 -34.05
N LYS A 8 7.56 -25.68 -33.55
CA LYS A 8 8.30 -26.94 -33.44
C LYS A 8 8.53 -27.58 -34.82
N GLU A 9 7.54 -27.52 -35.71
CA GLU A 9 7.63 -28.05 -37.07
C GLU A 9 8.60 -27.22 -37.94
N GLU A 10 8.60 -25.88 -37.83
CA GLU A 10 9.57 -25.04 -38.57
C GLU A 10 11.01 -25.15 -38.03
N ALA A 11 11.19 -25.34 -36.72
CA ALA A 11 12.53 -25.60 -36.17
C ALA A 11 13.11 -26.94 -36.65
N GLN A 12 12.26 -27.93 -36.92
CA GLN A 12 12.67 -29.24 -37.45
C GLN A 12 13.04 -29.19 -38.93
N SER A 13 12.52 -28.23 -39.70
CA SER A 13 12.87 -28.04 -41.12
C SER A 13 14.14 -27.20 -41.34
N GLY A 14 14.84 -26.79 -40.28
CA GLY A 14 16.15 -26.13 -40.36
C GLY A 14 16.12 -24.69 -40.85
N ILE A 15 14.94 -24.06 -40.91
CA ILE A 15 14.78 -22.70 -41.42
C ILE A 15 15.14 -21.71 -40.30
N LYS A 16 16.28 -21.01 -40.43
CA LYS A 16 16.65 -19.88 -39.57
C LYS A 16 15.94 -18.62 -40.05
N ILE A 17 14.93 -18.16 -39.32
CA ILE A 17 14.16 -16.97 -39.67
C ILE A 17 14.56 -15.79 -38.77
N PRO A 18 14.87 -14.61 -39.34
CA PRO A 18 15.04 -13.38 -38.58
C PRO A 18 13.76 -13.04 -37.79
N ILE A 19 13.91 -12.72 -36.50
CA ILE A 19 12.81 -12.43 -35.55
C ILE A 19 11.83 -11.37 -36.09
N SER A 20 12.30 -10.46 -36.95
CA SER A 20 11.51 -9.37 -37.55
C SER A 20 10.38 -9.84 -38.47
N ARG A 21 10.48 -11.01 -39.12
CA ARG A 21 9.42 -11.54 -40.03
C ARG A 21 8.54 -12.62 -39.41
N TYR A 22 8.78 -12.95 -38.14
CA TYR A 22 8.13 -14.07 -37.46
C TYR A 22 6.64 -13.82 -37.18
N ARG A 23 6.28 -12.57 -36.88
CA ARG A 23 4.91 -12.16 -36.52
C ARG A 23 3.93 -12.30 -37.69
N GLU A 24 4.32 -11.87 -38.88
CA GLU A 24 3.45 -11.85 -40.07
C GLU A 24 3.09 -13.27 -40.53
N ARG A 25 4.04 -14.20 -40.48
CA ARG A 25 3.82 -15.60 -40.89
C ARG A 25 2.95 -16.39 -39.92
N VAL A 26 3.13 -16.23 -38.61
CA VAL A 26 2.28 -16.89 -37.62
C VAL A 26 0.82 -16.42 -37.75
N LEU A 27 0.60 -15.14 -38.04
CA LEU A 27 -0.73 -14.59 -38.28
C LEU A 27 -1.34 -15.14 -39.58
N ALA A 28 -0.57 -15.22 -40.67
CA ALA A 28 -1.02 -15.76 -41.95
C ALA A 28 -1.35 -17.26 -41.90
N ALA A 29 -0.57 -18.06 -41.17
CA ALA A 29 -0.74 -19.51 -41.10
C ALA A 29 -1.80 -19.99 -40.10
N THR A 30 -2.04 -19.22 -39.03
CA THR A 30 -2.99 -19.63 -37.97
C THR A 30 -4.36 -18.97 -38.08
N GLY A 31 -4.49 -17.87 -38.83
CA GLY A 31 -5.76 -17.14 -39.01
C GLY A 31 -6.25 -16.42 -37.74
N ILE A 32 -5.42 -16.30 -36.70
CA ILE A 32 -5.79 -15.72 -35.40
C ILE A 32 -5.41 -14.23 -35.39
N SER A 33 -6.39 -13.32 -35.39
CA SER A 33 -6.14 -11.87 -35.52
C SER A 33 -5.56 -11.18 -34.27
N LYS A 34 -5.51 -11.85 -33.12
CA LYS A 34 -5.02 -11.28 -31.85
C LYS A 34 -4.26 -12.31 -31.02
N CYS A 35 -2.96 -12.48 -31.28
CA CYS A 35 -2.07 -13.23 -30.39
C CYS A 35 -1.55 -12.28 -29.28
N THR A 36 -1.95 -12.51 -28.03
CA THR A 36 -1.47 -11.74 -26.86
C THR A 36 -0.05 -12.16 -26.48
N TYR A 37 0.86 -11.19 -26.49
CA TYR A 37 2.31 -11.36 -26.59
C TYR A 37 3.06 -11.71 -25.28
N THR A 38 2.39 -12.23 -24.25
CA THR A 38 3.05 -12.48 -22.94
C THR A 38 3.75 -13.84 -22.83
N ARG A 39 3.82 -14.62 -23.92
CA ARG A 39 4.41 -15.98 -23.92
C ARG A 39 5.36 -16.28 -25.08
N ILE A 40 5.95 -15.27 -25.70
CA ILE A 40 7.02 -15.49 -26.68
C ILE A 40 8.32 -15.11 -25.98
N THR A 41 9.04 -16.11 -25.49
CA THR A 41 10.41 -15.93 -25.00
C THR A 41 11.30 -15.56 -26.18
N SER A 42 11.96 -14.41 -26.11
CA SER A 42 12.95 -13.93 -27.09
C SER A 42 14.26 -14.73 -27.10
N LYS A 43 14.24 -16.00 -26.64
CA LYS A 43 15.41 -16.88 -26.62
C LYS A 43 15.38 -17.81 -27.82
N GLU A 44 16.41 -17.72 -28.65
CA GLU A 44 16.65 -18.61 -29.78
C GLU A 44 16.68 -20.07 -29.32
N TYR A 45 15.97 -20.93 -30.03
CA TYR A 45 15.99 -22.36 -29.79
C TYR A 45 17.18 -22.95 -30.56
N VAL A 46 18.16 -23.50 -29.84
CA VAL A 46 19.32 -24.18 -30.44
C VAL A 46 19.03 -25.68 -30.50
N TYR A 47 19.14 -26.26 -31.71
CA TYR A 47 18.92 -27.69 -31.94
C TYR A 47 19.87 -28.53 -31.08
N GLY A 48 19.31 -29.48 -30.30
CA GLY A 48 20.07 -30.37 -29.42
C GLY A 48 20.03 -30.01 -27.92
N GLN A 49 19.46 -28.88 -27.51
CA GLN A 49 19.23 -28.59 -26.09
C GLN A 49 17.85 -29.05 -25.61
N PRO A 50 17.75 -29.70 -24.43
CA PRO A 50 16.47 -30.09 -23.85
C PRO A 50 15.64 -28.85 -23.46
N PRO A 51 14.30 -28.92 -23.50
CA PRO A 51 13.44 -27.81 -23.11
C PRO A 51 13.70 -27.38 -21.66
N PRO A 52 13.55 -26.08 -21.33
CA PRO A 52 13.81 -25.60 -19.97
C PRO A 52 12.83 -26.25 -18.97
N VAL A 53 13.40 -27.09 -18.09
CA VAL A 53 12.68 -27.77 -17.02
C VAL A 53 12.30 -26.75 -15.93
N ARG A 54 11.01 -26.69 -15.58
CA ARG A 54 10.52 -25.99 -14.38
C ARG A 54 11.08 -26.67 -13.13
N LYS A 55 12.00 -26.03 -12.41
CA LYS A 55 12.50 -26.54 -11.12
C LYS A 55 11.58 -26.12 -9.95
N LYS A 56 11.10 -27.10 -9.19
CA LYS A 56 10.71 -27.02 -7.76
C LYS A 56 11.91 -27.53 -6.92
N LYS A 57 12.10 -26.95 -5.71
CA LYS A 57 13.05 -27.26 -4.59
C LYS A 57 13.27 -28.76 -4.31
N CYS A 58 14.31 -29.30 -3.65
CA CYS A 58 15.45 -28.91 -2.76
C CYS A 58 16.51 -30.07 -2.90
N GLU A 59 17.82 -29.99 -2.62
CA GLU A 59 18.52 -29.96 -1.31
C GLU A 59 20.07 -29.94 -1.55
N THR A 60 20.86 -29.85 -0.46
CA THR A 60 22.06 -29.02 -0.25
C THR A 60 23.44 -29.62 -0.58
N SER A 61 24.44 -28.77 -0.88
CA SER A 61 25.86 -28.95 -0.50
C SER A 61 26.51 -27.58 -0.26
N VAL A 62 27.32 -27.49 0.80
CA VAL A 62 27.89 -26.27 1.40
C VAL A 62 29.18 -25.89 0.70
N GLU A 63 29.35 -24.62 0.32
CA GLU A 63 30.66 -23.95 0.37
C GLU A 63 30.52 -22.40 0.33
N ASN A 64 31.43 -21.76 1.05
CA ASN A 64 31.37 -20.39 1.60
C ASN A 64 31.43 -19.26 0.54
N ALA A 65 30.47 -18.33 0.57
CA ALA A 65 30.59 -16.96 0.04
C ALA A 65 29.44 -16.08 0.58
N PRO A 66 29.64 -14.76 0.75
CA PRO A 66 29.07 -13.98 1.84
C PRO A 66 27.56 -13.76 1.74
N VAL A 67 26.95 -13.65 2.91
CA VAL A 67 25.56 -13.26 3.17
C VAL A 67 25.22 -12.00 2.37
N GLN A 68 24.58 -12.17 1.22
CA GLN A 68 23.93 -11.07 0.53
C GLN A 68 22.63 -10.79 1.27
N THR A 69 22.65 -9.73 2.08
CA THR A 69 21.48 -9.06 2.61
C THR A 69 20.48 -8.83 1.48
N VAL A 70 19.30 -9.40 1.62
CA VAL A 70 18.15 -9.07 0.77
C VAL A 70 17.87 -7.59 1.00
N GLN A 71 18.30 -6.72 0.09
CA GLN A 71 17.93 -5.32 0.11
C GLN A 71 16.41 -5.24 0.07
N GLU A 72 15.82 -4.62 1.08
CA GLU A 72 14.39 -4.34 1.17
C GLU A 72 14.03 -3.47 -0.05
N GLU A 73 13.38 -4.05 -1.07
CA GLU A 73 12.59 -3.25 -2.02
C GLU A 73 11.40 -2.68 -1.24
N ASP A 74 11.70 -1.56 -0.57
CA ASP A 74 10.85 -0.83 0.35
C ASP A 74 9.60 -0.38 -0.41
N SER A 75 8.47 -0.98 -0.01
CA SER A 75 7.37 -1.22 -0.94
C SER A 75 6.68 0.09 -1.35
N LEU A 76 6.40 0.25 -2.66
CA LEU A 76 5.53 1.29 -3.27
C LEU A 76 4.19 1.54 -2.53
N TYR A 77 3.77 0.59 -1.69
CA TYR A 77 2.48 0.56 -1.02
C TYR A 77 2.54 0.78 0.50
N ARG A 78 3.68 1.12 1.07
CA ARG A 78 3.78 1.49 2.50
C ARG A 78 4.68 2.71 2.70
N PRO A 79 4.45 3.53 3.74
CA PRO A 79 5.36 4.61 4.08
C PRO A 79 6.79 4.11 4.32
N LYS A 80 7.78 4.94 3.97
CA LYS A 80 9.20 4.66 4.20
C LYS A 80 9.45 4.53 5.71
N ILE A 81 10.19 3.48 6.11
CA ILE A 81 10.49 3.21 7.51
C ILE A 81 11.97 3.48 7.74
N ASN A 82 12.30 4.51 8.51
CA ASN A 82 13.68 4.73 8.94
C ASN A 82 14.00 3.80 10.12
N ARG A 83 14.66 2.68 9.83
CA ARG A 83 15.03 1.69 10.85
C ARG A 83 16.18 2.13 11.76
N ASP A 84 16.96 3.11 11.31
CA ASP A 84 18.13 3.63 12.04
C ASP A 84 17.76 4.82 12.95
N ALA A 85 16.46 5.13 13.05
CA ALA A 85 15.95 6.21 13.89
C ALA A 85 16.27 5.98 15.38
N SER A 86 16.87 6.99 16.01
CA SER A 86 17.16 6.98 17.46
C SER A 86 15.98 7.44 18.31
N THR A 87 14.96 8.05 17.70
CA THR A 87 13.73 8.52 18.34
C THR A 87 12.51 8.01 17.57
N ARG A 88 11.35 7.93 18.25
CA ARG A 88 10.10 7.47 17.62
C ARG A 88 9.69 8.38 16.44
N ASP A 89 9.90 9.68 16.61
CA ASP A 89 9.65 10.69 15.57
C ASP A 89 10.53 10.56 14.34
N GLY A 90 11.73 9.99 14.49
CA GLY A 90 12.64 9.77 13.37
C GLY A 90 12.25 8.56 12.49
N VAL A 91 11.32 7.71 12.91
CA VAL A 91 10.97 6.47 12.19
C VAL A 91 10.14 6.76 10.94
N TYR A 92 9.22 7.71 11.03
CA TYR A 92 8.34 8.15 9.95
C TYR A 92 8.40 9.67 9.83
N ASP A 93 8.84 10.16 8.67
CA ASP A 93 8.74 11.59 8.36
C ASP A 93 7.29 11.92 7.97
N LEU A 94 6.70 12.94 8.60
CA LEU A 94 5.33 13.34 8.26
C LEU A 94 5.25 13.85 6.83
N ASP A 95 6.28 14.57 6.36
CA ASP A 95 6.28 15.22 5.04
C ASP A 95 6.29 14.19 3.91
N ASP A 96 6.94 13.05 4.14
CA ASP A 96 6.94 11.88 3.25
C ASP A 96 5.57 11.18 3.21
N VAL A 97 4.77 11.28 4.27
CA VAL A 97 3.45 10.62 4.38
C VAL A 97 2.34 11.53 3.86
N ILE A 98 2.35 12.81 4.24
CA ILE A 98 1.48 13.88 3.75
C ILE A 98 2.33 15.14 3.59
N PRO A 99 2.45 15.69 2.38
CA PRO A 99 3.15 16.96 2.18
C PRO A 99 2.53 18.09 3.01
N ASN A 100 3.36 18.92 3.66
CA ASN A 100 2.89 20.03 4.52
C ASN A 100 1.86 20.93 3.84
N GLY A 101 2.09 21.31 2.58
CA GLY A 101 1.14 22.15 1.84
C GLY A 101 -0.26 21.55 1.68
N VAL A 102 -0.41 20.22 1.78
CA VAL A 102 -1.72 19.55 1.81
C VAL A 102 -2.35 19.66 3.19
N LEU A 103 -1.56 19.39 4.25
CA LEU A 103 -2.03 19.45 5.63
C LEU A 103 -2.39 20.87 6.07
N ASP A 104 -1.64 21.87 5.61
CA ASP A 104 -1.83 23.29 5.89
C ASP A 104 -3.23 23.78 5.51
N THR A 105 -3.82 23.22 4.46
CA THR A 105 -5.20 23.56 4.04
C THR A 105 -6.27 23.16 5.04
N LEU A 106 -5.96 22.25 5.97
CA LEU A 106 -6.86 21.79 7.04
C LEU A 106 -6.64 22.53 8.36
N ILE A 107 -5.58 23.34 8.47
CA ILE A 107 -5.24 24.09 9.68
C ILE A 107 -6.36 25.05 10.10
N PRO A 108 -6.99 25.84 9.21
CA PRO A 108 -8.08 26.73 9.62
C PRO A 108 -9.24 26.00 10.29
N GLN A 109 -9.60 24.83 9.77
CA GLN A 109 -10.65 23.98 10.32
C GLN A 109 -10.24 23.37 11.67
N ALA A 110 -8.98 22.94 11.80
CA ALA A 110 -8.43 22.42 13.04
C ALA A 110 -8.35 23.50 14.14
N SER A 111 -7.95 24.72 13.79
CA SER A 111 -7.96 25.88 14.69
C SER A 111 -9.37 26.24 15.12
N ALA A 112 -10.36 26.18 14.23
CA ALA A 112 -11.75 26.41 14.58
C ALA A 112 -12.24 25.42 15.64
N VAL A 113 -11.89 24.13 15.53
CA VAL A 113 -12.19 23.11 16.54
C VAL A 113 -11.51 23.39 17.88
N LEU A 114 -10.25 23.80 17.86
CA LEU A 114 -9.53 24.14 19.09
C LEU A 114 -10.18 25.33 19.81
N ASN A 115 -10.59 26.34 19.05
CA ASN A 115 -11.20 27.57 19.57
C ASN A 115 -12.67 27.39 20.00
N SER A 116 -13.43 26.54 19.30
CA SER A 116 -14.85 26.31 19.60
C SER A 116 -15.09 25.36 20.77
N GLY A 117 -14.05 24.65 21.24
CA GLY A 117 -14.04 23.86 22.48
C GLY A 117 -14.86 22.56 22.45
N ASP A 118 -16.05 22.57 21.84
CA ASP A 118 -17.04 21.49 21.97
C ASP A 118 -17.76 21.08 20.66
N SER A 119 -17.57 21.80 19.54
CA SER A 119 -18.37 21.58 18.32
C SER A 119 -17.87 20.48 17.36
N VAL A 120 -17.03 19.54 17.84
CA VAL A 120 -16.44 18.47 17.01
C VAL A 120 -17.52 17.63 16.30
N ASP A 121 -18.69 17.48 16.92
CA ASP A 121 -19.79 16.67 16.42
C ASP A 121 -20.44 17.26 15.14
N GLU A 122 -20.27 18.55 14.87
CA GLU A 122 -20.77 19.23 13.65
C GLU A 122 -20.05 18.74 12.38
N TYR A 123 -18.82 18.27 12.51
CA TYR A 123 -17.98 17.88 11.38
C TYR A 123 -18.23 16.45 10.87
N GLN A 124 -19.21 15.74 11.46
CA GLN A 124 -19.59 14.38 11.06
C GLN A 124 -18.37 13.45 10.92
N LEU A 125 -17.51 13.47 11.94
CA LEU A 125 -16.31 12.66 11.98
C LEU A 125 -16.66 11.22 12.38
N THR A 126 -15.82 10.27 11.96
CA THR A 126 -15.95 8.89 12.43
C THR A 126 -15.64 8.80 13.93
N PRO A 127 -16.26 7.85 14.67
CA PRO A 127 -16.06 7.71 16.12
C PRO A 127 -14.59 7.71 16.57
N PHE A 128 -13.71 6.99 15.87
CA PHE A 128 -12.27 6.97 16.15
C PHE A 128 -11.62 8.35 16.07
N CYS A 129 -12.02 9.17 15.09
CA CYS A 129 -11.48 10.51 14.91
C CYS A 129 -12.04 11.47 15.97
N THR A 130 -13.35 11.41 16.24
CA THR A 130 -14.01 12.21 17.28
C THR A 130 -13.39 11.95 18.65
N ASP A 131 -13.25 10.68 19.05
CA ASP A 131 -12.67 10.29 20.34
C ASP A 131 -11.20 10.74 20.44
N SER A 132 -10.45 10.64 19.33
CA SER A 132 -9.05 11.04 19.31
C SER A 132 -8.89 12.56 19.42
N ILE A 133 -9.71 13.35 18.73
CA ILE A 133 -9.71 14.81 18.81
C ILE A 133 -10.11 15.27 20.21
N LYS A 134 -11.20 14.72 20.80
CA LYS A 134 -11.61 15.02 22.18
C LYS A 134 -10.49 14.74 23.18
N LYS A 135 -9.73 13.66 22.96
CA LYS A 135 -8.55 13.35 23.78
C LYS A 135 -7.42 14.35 23.56
N ILE A 136 -7.15 14.81 22.33
CA ILE A 136 -6.12 15.83 22.05
C ILE A 136 -6.47 17.17 22.72
N LEU A 137 -7.75 17.57 22.67
CA LEU A 137 -8.21 18.81 23.28
C LEU A 137 -7.94 18.85 24.79
N SER A 138 -8.11 17.71 25.49
CA SER A 138 -7.89 17.60 26.93
C SER A 138 -6.43 17.45 27.36
N LEU A 139 -5.50 17.19 26.44
CA LEU A 139 -4.06 17.12 26.77
C LEU A 139 -3.49 18.51 27.05
N ASN A 140 -2.48 18.58 27.92
CA ASN A 140 -1.73 19.82 28.18
C ASN A 140 -0.53 19.95 27.22
N THR A 141 -0.79 19.94 25.92
CA THR A 141 0.22 20.12 24.86
C THR A 141 0.12 21.53 24.25
N PRO A 142 1.22 22.07 23.69
CA PRO A 142 1.20 23.32 22.93
C PRO A 142 0.08 23.34 21.88
N GLU A 143 -0.56 24.50 21.70
CA GLU A 143 -1.68 24.68 20.77
C GLU A 143 -1.30 24.30 19.33
N GLU A 144 -0.11 24.68 18.87
CA GLU A 144 0.40 24.34 17.54
C GLU A 144 0.41 22.83 17.29
N ILE A 145 0.81 22.04 18.30
CA ILE A 145 0.83 20.58 18.24
C ILE A 145 -0.60 20.04 18.22
N LYS A 146 -1.52 20.62 19.01
CA LYS A 146 -2.94 20.23 18.98
C LYS A 146 -3.55 20.48 17.61
N VAL A 147 -3.37 21.66 17.04
CA VAL A 147 -3.90 22.03 15.73
C VAL A 147 -3.37 21.09 14.65
N ARG A 148 -2.05 20.82 14.64
CA ARG A 148 -1.44 19.85 13.72
C ARG A 148 -2.08 18.46 13.87
N ASN A 149 -2.19 17.95 15.09
CA ASN A 149 -2.75 16.62 15.33
C ASN A 149 -4.24 16.54 14.94
N ILE A 150 -5.02 17.58 15.20
CA ILE A 150 -6.42 17.68 14.79
C ILE A 150 -6.53 17.70 13.25
N ALA A 151 -5.67 18.45 12.56
CA ALA A 151 -5.62 18.47 11.09
C ALA A 151 -5.29 17.09 10.51
N ILE A 152 -4.37 16.34 11.13
CA ILE A 152 -4.08 14.95 10.76
C ILE A 152 -5.34 14.08 10.92
N PHE A 153 -6.13 14.25 11.98
CA PHE A 153 -7.37 13.51 12.17
C PHE A 153 -8.48 13.88 11.18
N PHE A 154 -8.57 15.15 10.76
CA PHE A 154 -9.44 15.52 9.64
C PHE A 154 -9.05 14.79 8.37
N TYR A 155 -7.76 14.77 8.04
CA TYR A 155 -7.25 14.04 6.89
C TYR A 155 -7.54 12.52 6.97
N ILE A 156 -7.30 11.90 8.13
CA ILE A 156 -7.64 10.49 8.39
C ILE A 156 -9.13 10.24 8.19
N ASN A 157 -10.01 11.13 8.67
CA ASN A 157 -11.45 11.01 8.49
C ASN A 157 -11.83 10.99 7.00
N TYR A 158 -11.25 11.86 6.18
CA TYR A 158 -11.45 11.82 4.72
C TYR A 158 -10.95 10.52 4.10
N LEU A 159 -9.80 9.99 4.54
CA LEU A 159 -9.31 8.70 4.09
C LEU A 159 -10.25 7.54 4.49
N ILE A 160 -10.81 7.55 5.71
CA ILE A 160 -11.78 6.53 6.16
C ILE A 160 -13.07 6.62 5.33
N LYS A 161 -13.63 7.82 5.14
CA LYS A 161 -14.82 8.06 4.29
C LYS A 161 -14.56 7.58 2.85
N PHE A 162 -13.39 7.89 2.31
CA PHE A 162 -12.94 7.40 1.02
C PHE A 162 -12.92 5.86 1.01
N MET A 163 -12.23 5.22 1.96
CA MET A 163 -12.11 3.75 2.08
C MET A 163 -13.46 3.02 2.18
N ASN A 164 -14.42 3.64 2.85
CA ASN A 164 -15.77 3.12 3.03
C ASN A 164 -16.68 3.35 1.83
N THR A 165 -16.34 4.30 0.96
CA THR A 165 -17.08 4.55 -0.28
C THR A 165 -16.99 3.33 -1.20
N PRO A 166 -18.11 2.75 -1.65
CA PRO A 166 -18.10 1.61 -2.58
C PRO A 166 -17.34 1.96 -3.87
N PHE A 167 -16.59 1.00 -4.42
CA PHE A 167 -15.76 1.23 -5.62
C PHE A 167 -16.58 1.78 -6.81
N LYS A 168 -17.86 1.40 -6.92
CA LYS A 168 -18.77 1.87 -7.97
C LYS A 168 -19.03 3.38 -7.92
N ASN A 169 -18.89 3.99 -6.75
CA ASN A 169 -19.14 5.41 -6.53
C ASN A 169 -17.88 6.27 -6.74
N ILE A 170 -16.70 5.65 -6.86
CA ILE A 170 -15.43 6.33 -7.11
C ILE A 170 -15.30 6.61 -8.61
N THR A 171 -16.17 7.47 -9.11
CA THR A 171 -16.20 7.88 -10.52
C THR A 171 -15.24 9.05 -10.76
N LYS A 172 -15.13 9.51 -12.02
CA LYS A 172 -14.33 10.71 -12.35
C LYS A 172 -14.80 11.97 -11.60
N ARG A 173 -16.08 12.06 -11.24
CA ARG A 173 -16.67 13.18 -10.49
C ARG A 173 -16.64 13.00 -8.97
N TYR A 174 -16.10 11.88 -8.49
CA TYR A 174 -16.00 11.64 -7.06
C TYR A 174 -15.06 12.65 -6.41
N VAL A 175 -15.51 13.21 -5.28
CA VAL A 175 -14.79 14.16 -4.45
C VAL A 175 -14.56 13.50 -3.09
N ALA A 176 -13.30 13.33 -2.72
CA ALA A 176 -12.89 12.74 -1.45
C ALA A 176 -12.94 13.76 -0.30
N CYS A 177 -12.61 15.02 -0.59
CA CYS A 177 -12.68 16.14 0.33
C CYS A 177 -13.32 17.33 -0.39
N ASP A 178 -14.41 17.83 0.18
CA ASP A 178 -15.19 18.96 -0.31
C ASP A 178 -14.65 20.32 0.19
N ILE A 179 -13.90 20.30 1.30
CA ILE A 179 -13.36 21.51 1.95
C ILE A 179 -12.05 21.96 1.31
N SER A 180 -11.15 21.03 0.96
CA SER A 180 -9.82 21.32 0.43
C SER A 180 -9.58 20.59 -0.90
N GLN A 181 -9.26 21.37 -1.94
CA GLN A 181 -8.96 20.83 -3.27
C GLN A 181 -7.63 20.08 -3.27
N GLU A 182 -6.66 20.55 -2.50
CA GLU A 182 -5.33 19.97 -2.33
C GLU A 182 -5.44 18.59 -1.67
N VAL A 183 -6.21 18.48 -0.59
CA VAL A 183 -6.48 17.20 0.09
C VAL A 183 -7.21 16.25 -0.85
N ASN A 184 -8.24 16.73 -1.55
CA ASN A 184 -8.97 15.93 -2.51
C ASN A 184 -8.04 15.36 -3.59
N ARG A 185 -7.22 16.22 -4.20
CA ARG A 185 -6.25 15.82 -5.22
C ARG A 185 -5.24 14.82 -4.67
N HIS A 186 -4.67 15.10 -3.49
CA HIS A 186 -3.69 14.25 -2.85
C HIS A 186 -4.22 12.83 -2.58
N ILE A 187 -5.44 12.70 -2.06
CA ILE A 187 -6.07 11.40 -1.80
C ILE A 187 -6.29 10.63 -3.11
N LEU A 188 -6.82 11.30 -4.13
CA LEU A 188 -7.15 10.64 -5.40
C LEU A 188 -5.90 10.23 -6.17
N ASP A 189 -4.85 11.05 -6.17
CA ASP A 189 -3.62 10.76 -6.91
C ASP A 189 -2.78 9.66 -6.22
N ASN A 190 -2.82 9.56 -4.88
CA ASN A 190 -2.03 8.58 -4.13
C ASN A 190 -2.71 7.22 -3.93
N PHE A 191 -4.05 7.19 -3.86
CA PHE A 191 -4.82 6.00 -3.48
C PHE A 191 -5.85 5.55 -4.52
N CYS A 192 -5.86 6.15 -5.71
CA CYS A 192 -6.60 5.63 -6.87
C CYS A 192 -5.64 5.28 -8.01
N VAL A 193 -6.15 4.50 -8.96
CA VAL A 193 -5.52 4.26 -10.25
C VAL A 193 -6.42 4.82 -11.34
N TYR A 194 -5.82 5.58 -12.26
CA TYR A 194 -6.50 6.09 -13.44
C TYR A 194 -6.48 5.03 -14.55
N THR A 195 -7.66 4.71 -15.06
CA THR A 195 -7.88 3.80 -16.17
C THR A 195 -8.64 4.51 -17.29
N GLN A 196 -8.69 3.91 -18.47
CA GLN A 196 -9.46 4.45 -19.60
C GLN A 196 -10.93 4.69 -19.24
N ASN A 197 -11.49 3.85 -18.36
CA ASN A 197 -12.88 3.92 -17.91
C ASN A 197 -13.10 4.88 -16.72
N GLY A 198 -12.06 5.58 -16.26
CA GLY A 198 -12.12 6.48 -15.12
C GLY A 198 -11.26 6.02 -13.96
N ARG A 199 -11.66 6.39 -12.74
CA ARG A 199 -10.92 6.06 -11.51
C ARG A 199 -11.35 4.71 -10.99
N THR A 200 -10.39 3.98 -10.43
CA THR A 200 -10.66 2.75 -9.68
C THR A 200 -9.76 2.67 -8.46
N ARG A 201 -10.21 1.93 -7.44
CA ARG A 201 -9.43 1.64 -6.24
C ARG A 201 -9.24 0.12 -6.12
N PRO A 202 -8.15 -0.44 -6.67
CA PRO A 202 -7.83 -1.84 -6.52
C PRO A 202 -7.44 -2.18 -5.07
N ILE A 203 -7.41 -3.47 -4.73
CA ILE A 203 -7.16 -3.95 -3.37
C ILE A 203 -5.82 -3.45 -2.81
N HIS A 204 -4.75 -3.44 -3.62
CA HIS A 204 -3.45 -2.96 -3.19
C HIS A 204 -3.44 -1.47 -2.82
N MET A 205 -4.27 -0.63 -3.48
CA MET A 205 -4.43 0.77 -3.09
C MET A 205 -5.25 0.93 -1.81
N LYS A 206 -6.20 0.02 -1.57
CA LYS A 206 -6.92 -0.06 -0.29
C LYS A 206 -5.95 -0.40 0.85
N ASP A 207 -5.05 -1.34 0.63
CA ASP A 207 -4.03 -1.72 1.61
C ASP A 207 -2.99 -0.62 1.82
N LYS A 208 -2.56 0.07 0.74
CA LYS A 208 -1.73 1.29 0.84
C LYS A 208 -2.38 2.35 1.70
N CYS A 209 -3.65 2.67 1.44
CA CYS A 209 -4.39 3.66 2.23
C CYS A 209 -4.46 3.27 3.71
N LEU A 210 -4.71 1.99 4.01
CA LEU A 210 -4.69 1.48 5.38
C LEU A 210 -3.33 1.66 6.06
N CYS A 211 -2.23 1.39 5.36
CA CYS A 211 -0.89 1.61 5.90
C CYS A 211 -0.69 3.08 6.33
N TYR A 212 -1.07 4.01 5.46
CA TYR A 212 -0.93 5.45 5.72
C TYR A 212 -1.82 5.90 6.88
N ILE A 213 -3.07 5.43 6.96
CA ILE A 213 -3.97 5.76 8.08
C ILE A 213 -3.38 5.34 9.42
N ILE A 214 -2.79 4.15 9.52
CA ILE A 214 -2.20 3.65 10.77
C ILE A 214 -0.99 4.50 11.18
N VAL A 215 -0.11 4.83 10.23
CA VAL A 215 1.07 5.67 10.49
C VAL A 215 0.67 7.07 10.93
N LEU A 216 -0.29 7.70 10.24
CA LEU A 216 -0.79 9.03 10.58
C LEU A 216 -1.45 9.07 11.95
N ALA A 217 -2.29 8.07 12.24
CA ALA A 217 -2.92 7.94 13.55
C ALA A 217 -1.88 7.74 14.66
N ALA A 218 -0.77 7.05 14.37
CA ALA A 218 0.31 6.87 15.32
C ALA A 218 1.05 8.19 15.59
N ILE A 219 1.43 8.91 14.54
CA ILE A 219 2.11 10.21 14.68
C ILE A 219 1.26 11.17 15.53
N ALA A 220 -0.05 11.26 15.26
CA ALA A 220 -0.95 12.18 15.98
C ALA A 220 -1.33 11.71 17.41
N LYS A 221 -1.00 10.48 17.81
CA LYS A 221 -1.33 9.90 19.14
C LYS A 221 -0.10 9.38 19.88
N GLU A 222 1.04 10.03 19.72
CA GLU A 222 2.28 9.67 20.44
C GLU A 222 2.68 8.20 20.27
N TYR A 223 2.39 7.67 19.08
CA TYR A 223 2.66 6.30 18.64
C TYR A 223 1.91 5.19 19.39
N GLU A 224 0.74 5.50 19.96
CA GLU A 224 -0.20 4.49 20.47
C GLU A 224 -1.55 4.56 19.74
N VAL A 225 -1.90 3.46 19.05
CA VAL A 225 -3.14 3.39 18.25
C VAL A 225 -3.99 2.20 18.70
N ASN A 226 -5.25 2.48 19.05
CA ASN A 226 -6.25 1.45 19.24
C ASN A 226 -6.80 1.00 17.88
N VAL A 227 -6.25 -0.11 17.38
CA VAL A 227 -6.59 -0.69 16.08
C VAL A 227 -7.99 -1.30 16.08
N ALA A 228 -8.53 -1.70 17.24
CA ALA A 228 -9.90 -2.23 17.30
C ALA A 228 -10.94 -1.18 16.93
N LEU A 229 -10.84 0.03 17.49
CA LEU A 229 -11.74 1.14 17.12
C LEU A 229 -11.55 1.53 15.66
N LEU A 230 -10.31 1.72 15.23
CA LEU A 230 -9.99 2.06 13.86
C LEU A 230 -10.50 1.02 12.84
N SER A 231 -10.42 -0.28 13.18
CA SER A 231 -10.88 -1.37 12.32
C SER A 231 -12.39 -1.38 12.11
N LYS A 232 -13.17 -0.95 13.12
CA LYS A 232 -14.63 -0.80 13.03
C LYS A 232 -14.99 0.30 12.04
N ASP A 233 -14.34 1.46 12.18
CA ASP A 233 -14.59 2.61 11.31
C ASP A 233 -14.19 2.34 9.85
N LEU A 234 -13.12 1.57 9.64
CA LEU A 234 -12.67 1.14 8.31
C LEU A 234 -13.41 -0.08 7.74
N LYS A 235 -14.28 -0.71 8.52
CA LYS A 235 -15.00 -1.94 8.16
C LYS A 235 -14.05 -3.05 7.69
N ILE A 236 -12.93 -3.24 8.41
CA ILE A 236 -11.93 -4.28 8.15
C ILE A 236 -11.83 -5.24 9.33
N GLY A 237 -11.42 -6.48 9.06
CA GLY A 237 -11.16 -7.45 10.13
C GLY A 237 -9.99 -7.02 11.01
N LEU A 238 -10.16 -7.07 12.33
CA LEU A 238 -9.13 -6.72 13.32
C LEU A 238 -7.79 -7.43 13.07
N LYS A 239 -7.85 -8.72 12.72
CA LYS A 239 -6.64 -9.52 12.40
C LYS A 239 -5.82 -8.91 11.26
N LYS A 240 -6.47 -8.42 10.21
CA LYS A 240 -5.81 -7.78 9.07
C LYS A 240 -5.17 -6.45 9.48
N ALA A 241 -5.88 -5.66 10.28
CA ALA A 241 -5.37 -4.39 10.76
C ALA A 241 -4.11 -4.58 11.63
N VAL A 242 -4.13 -5.56 12.54
CA VAL A 242 -2.96 -5.92 13.37
C VAL A 242 -1.80 -6.47 12.54
N GLU A 243 -2.07 -7.28 11.51
CA GLU A 243 -1.03 -7.79 10.61
C GLU A 243 -0.34 -6.67 9.84
N ILE A 244 -1.10 -5.68 9.35
CA ILE A 244 -0.55 -4.50 8.69
C ILE A 244 0.25 -3.64 9.66
N SER A 245 -0.21 -3.44 10.89
CA SER A 245 0.56 -2.74 11.91
C SER A 245 1.94 -3.40 12.14
N LYS A 246 2.01 -4.74 12.16
CA LYS A 246 3.29 -5.46 12.29
C LYS A 246 4.21 -5.24 11.09
N ILE A 247 3.66 -5.22 9.88
CA ILE A 247 4.42 -4.92 8.65
C ILE A 247 5.02 -3.51 8.72
N LEU A 248 4.31 -2.58 9.36
CA LEU A 248 4.74 -1.20 9.63
C LEU A 248 5.64 -1.06 10.88
N ALA A 249 6.24 -2.16 11.34
CA ALA A 249 7.13 -2.19 12.51
C ALA A 249 6.48 -1.76 13.85
N PHE A 250 5.15 -1.79 13.96
CA PHE A 250 4.48 -1.61 15.26
C PHE A 250 4.49 -2.92 16.06
N ASN A 251 4.62 -2.77 17.37
CA ASN A 251 4.47 -3.83 18.35
C ASN A 251 3.01 -3.90 18.83
N THR A 252 2.53 -5.09 19.16
CA THR A 252 1.25 -5.26 19.85
C THR A 252 1.47 -5.15 21.35
N SER A 253 0.63 -4.39 22.06
CA SER A 253 0.69 -4.32 23.52
C SER A 253 0.47 -5.71 24.13
N SER A 254 1.20 -5.99 25.22
CA SER A 254 1.08 -7.25 25.95
C SER A 254 -0.22 -7.35 26.74
N LYS A 255 -0.77 -6.21 27.16
CA LYS A 255 -2.03 -6.12 27.93
C LYS A 255 -3.23 -6.27 27.01
N ASP A 256 -3.22 -5.52 25.90
CA ASP A 256 -4.30 -5.50 24.91
C ASP A 256 -3.75 -5.66 23.50
N LYS A 257 -4.02 -6.81 22.88
CA LYS A 257 -3.57 -7.13 21.51
C LYS A 257 -4.22 -6.23 20.43
N SER A 258 -5.24 -5.45 20.80
CA SER A 258 -5.91 -4.45 19.98
C SER A 258 -5.17 -3.10 19.92
N ILE A 259 -4.28 -2.84 20.87
CA ILE A 259 -3.48 -1.61 20.92
C ILE A 259 -2.12 -1.90 20.32
N VAL A 260 -1.71 -1.09 19.36
CA VAL A 260 -0.38 -1.16 18.73
C VAL A 260 0.43 0.06 19.10
N THR A 261 1.71 -0.15 19.36
CA THR A 261 2.65 0.89 19.76
C THR A 261 3.94 0.84 18.94
N LEU A 262 4.49 2.00 18.60
CA LEU A 262 5.83 2.09 18.01
C LEU A 262 6.85 2.22 19.14
N ASN A 263 7.65 1.19 19.36
CA ASN A 263 8.70 1.19 20.36
C ASN A 263 10.05 0.96 19.69
N LEU A 264 11.08 1.62 20.24
CA LEU A 264 12.46 1.36 19.88
C LEU A 264 13.09 0.36 20.89
N PRO A 265 13.95 -0.56 20.45
CA PRO A 265 14.33 -0.82 19.05
C PRO A 265 13.18 -1.39 18.21
N LEU A 266 13.15 -1.09 16.92
CA LEU A 266 12.11 -1.59 16.01
C LEU A 266 12.15 -3.12 15.91
N PRO A 267 10.99 -3.78 15.73
CA PRO A 267 10.95 -5.21 15.50
C PRO A 267 11.64 -5.57 14.18
N ALA A 268 12.18 -6.79 14.14
CA ALA A 268 12.77 -7.35 12.94
C ALA A 268 11.78 -7.27 11.76
N PRO A 269 12.25 -7.03 10.52
CA PRO A 269 11.41 -7.03 9.35
C PRO A 269 10.55 -8.29 9.27
N VAL A 270 9.25 -8.11 9.01
CA VAL A 270 8.34 -9.24 8.83
C VAL A 270 8.68 -9.92 7.51
N THR A 271 9.41 -11.04 7.58
CA THR A 271 9.67 -11.87 6.40
C THR A 271 8.43 -12.68 6.06
N PHE A 272 7.86 -12.48 4.86
CA PHE A 272 6.81 -13.34 4.33
C PHE A 272 7.40 -14.70 3.95
N ASN A 273 7.54 -15.60 4.93
CA ASN A 273 7.89 -16.98 4.65
C ASN A 273 6.71 -17.66 3.94
N SER A 274 6.81 -17.80 2.61
CA SER A 274 5.85 -18.50 1.73
C SER A 274 5.71 -20.02 2.02
N LYS A 275 6.13 -20.49 3.20
CA LYS A 275 5.98 -21.88 3.63
C LYS A 275 4.61 -22.06 4.28
N ARG A 276 3.54 -22.06 3.48
CA ARG A 276 2.33 -22.81 3.86
C ARG A 276 2.75 -24.28 3.95
N LYS A 277 2.84 -24.81 5.17
CA LYS A 277 2.82 -26.26 5.38
C LYS A 277 1.45 -26.74 4.88
N MET A 278 1.42 -27.35 3.69
CA MET A 278 0.33 -28.25 3.33
C MET A 278 0.37 -29.38 4.37
N LYS A 279 -0.71 -29.49 5.15
CA LYS A 279 -1.10 -30.74 5.80
C LYS A 279 -1.92 -31.54 4.80
#